data_AF-D0LW18-F1
#
_entry.id   AF-D0LW18-F1
#
_cell.length_a   1.000
_cell.length_b   1.000
_cell.length_c   1.000
_cell.angle_alpha   90.00
_cell.angle_beta   90.00
_cell.angle_gamma   90.00
#
_symmetry.space_group_name_H-M   'P 1'
#
loop_
_entity.id
_entity.type
_entity.pdbx_description
1 polymer ?
#
loop_
_entity_poly.entity_id
_entity_poly.type
_entity_poly.pdbx_seq_one_letter_code
_entity_poly.pdbx_strand_id
1 'polypeptide(L)'
;MCMLKLDFQRSGPQSSATQSEPHFMAQENRENSVLFSLRELRDIEQTRVRDEEEERLQQQASERQRIEDEKRRVEEERLRVEREEQMRVEEAERRRREEELRLQEAAQREQLAAQHRLEQQRLEAEMQLRRDEIAKKRPTWLIGVAGALLVAGCVAAFFGYRSYEENQQTKAELLEAQKAAEDARQELLALTAEIERMEQSIDEAEKRLASAATAEEREAVQKELTDLREQASQKKAARKRVRKTVDDSKSGPRKINISEACRKNPLDC
;
A
#
# COMPACT_ATOMS: atom_id res chain seq x y z
N MET A 1 -36.21 -16.79 -16.72
CA MET A 1 -37.46 -16.99 -17.49
C MET A 1 -37.13 -17.81 -18.72
N CYS A 2 -37.34 -19.13 -18.61
CA CYS A 2 -37.15 -20.10 -19.68
C CYS A 2 -38.46 -20.31 -20.44
N MET A 3 -38.31 -20.68 -21.71
CA MET A 3 -39.32 -21.02 -22.70
C MET A 3 -40.46 -21.92 -22.17
N LEU A 4 -41.71 -21.53 -22.45
CA LEU A 4 -42.86 -22.44 -22.44
C LEU A 4 -43.13 -22.88 -23.88
N LYS A 5 -42.94 -24.18 -24.14
CA LYS A 5 -43.43 -24.90 -25.31
C LYS A 5 -44.94 -25.08 -25.18
N LEU A 6 -45.68 -24.66 -26.20
CA LEU A 6 -47.07 -25.00 -26.42
C LEU A 6 -47.12 -26.22 -27.36
N ASP A 7 -47.56 -27.37 -26.84
CA ASP A 7 -47.92 -28.53 -27.66
C ASP A 7 -49.46 -28.58 -27.79
N PHE A 8 -49.92 -28.21 -28.98
CA PHE A 8 -51.31 -28.21 -29.41
C PHE A 8 -51.60 -29.52 -30.15
N GLN A 9 -52.17 -30.51 -29.44
CA GLN A 9 -52.57 -31.79 -30.03
C GLN A 9 -54.03 -31.74 -30.50
N ARG A 10 -54.18 -31.63 -31.82
CA ARG A 10 -55.43 -31.68 -32.58
C ARG A 10 -55.71 -33.14 -32.97
N SER A 11 -56.75 -33.76 -32.42
CA SER A 11 -57.28 -35.04 -32.92
C SER A 11 -58.75 -34.84 -33.33
N GLY A 12 -59.04 -35.14 -34.59
CA GLY A 12 -60.31 -34.87 -35.25
C GLY A 12 -61.37 -35.98 -35.06
N PRO A 13 -62.60 -35.74 -35.55
CA PRO A 13 -63.74 -36.62 -35.38
C PRO A 13 -63.75 -37.73 -36.45
N GLN A 14 -64.09 -38.96 -36.06
CA GLN A 14 -64.40 -40.03 -37.01
C GLN A 14 -65.92 -40.08 -37.22
N SER A 15 -66.32 -39.65 -38.42
CA SER A 15 -67.61 -39.93 -39.04
C SER A 15 -67.39 -40.98 -40.11
N SER A 16 -68.16 -42.07 -40.09
CA SER A 16 -68.34 -42.93 -41.26
C SER A 16 -69.70 -43.63 -41.20
N ALA A 17 -70.45 -43.40 -42.28
CA ALA A 17 -71.78 -43.88 -42.60
C ALA A 17 -71.83 -45.36 -43.05
N THR A 18 -73.05 -45.90 -43.17
CA THR A 18 -73.64 -46.83 -44.19
C THR A 18 -74.56 -47.89 -43.53
N GLN A 19 -75.90 -47.77 -43.66
CA GLN A 19 -76.82 -48.26 -44.71
C GLN A 19 -77.25 -49.74 -44.58
N SER A 20 -78.56 -49.99 -44.40
CA SER A 20 -79.31 -51.08 -45.06
C SER A 20 -80.83 -50.93 -44.91
N GLU A 21 -81.56 -51.24 -45.99
CA GLU A 21 -83.00 -51.05 -46.30
C GLU A 21 -83.97 -52.07 -45.61
N PRO A 22 -85.24 -52.27 -46.06
CA PRO A 22 -86.45 -51.55 -45.65
C PRO A 22 -87.53 -52.54 -45.10
N HIS A 23 -88.81 -52.12 -45.09
CA HIS A 23 -90.05 -52.89 -44.95
C HIS A 23 -90.77 -52.98 -43.59
N PHE A 24 -92.03 -52.52 -43.64
CA PHE A 24 -93.20 -52.99 -42.88
C PHE A 24 -93.36 -52.44 -41.45
N MET A 25 -93.98 -51.26 -41.24
CA MET A 25 -94.69 -50.90 -39.98
C MET A 25 -95.53 -49.60 -40.10
N ALA A 26 -96.34 -49.44 -41.16
CA ALA A 26 -97.15 -48.20 -41.33
C ALA A 26 -98.36 -48.08 -40.37
N GLN A 27 -98.62 -49.08 -39.51
CA GLN A 27 -99.65 -49.00 -38.45
C GLN A 27 -99.06 -48.83 -37.04
N GLU A 28 -97.83 -49.28 -36.77
CA GLU A 28 -97.09 -48.92 -35.54
C GLU A 28 -96.60 -47.46 -35.60
N ASN A 29 -96.39 -46.87 -36.78
CA ASN A 29 -95.88 -45.50 -36.92
C ASN A 29 -96.81 -44.39 -36.37
N ARG A 30 -98.12 -44.63 -36.23
CA ARG A 30 -99.05 -43.67 -35.61
C ARG A 30 -99.09 -43.80 -34.07
N GLU A 31 -98.85 -44.99 -33.54
CA GLU A 31 -98.66 -45.20 -32.10
C GLU A 31 -97.24 -44.79 -31.67
N ASN A 32 -96.25 -44.96 -32.57
CA ASN A 32 -94.86 -44.55 -32.39
C ASN A 32 -94.65 -43.04 -32.63
N SER A 33 -95.48 -42.35 -33.43
CA SER A 33 -95.42 -40.88 -33.52
C SER A 33 -95.88 -40.20 -32.24
N VAL A 34 -96.84 -40.79 -31.52
CA VAL A 34 -97.27 -40.27 -30.21
C VAL A 34 -96.19 -40.52 -29.15
N LEU A 35 -95.59 -41.72 -29.13
CA LEU A 35 -94.48 -42.02 -28.22
C LEU A 35 -93.21 -41.22 -28.54
N PHE A 36 -92.97 -40.90 -29.81
CA PHE A 36 -91.90 -40.01 -30.25
C PHE A 36 -92.15 -38.58 -29.80
N SER A 37 -93.35 -38.03 -30.00
CA SER A 37 -93.71 -36.69 -29.51
C SER A 37 -93.63 -36.57 -27.99
N LEU A 38 -93.99 -37.63 -27.24
CA LEU A 38 -93.85 -37.64 -25.78
C LEU A 38 -92.39 -37.74 -25.33
N ARG A 39 -91.55 -38.49 -26.05
CA ARG A 39 -90.10 -38.57 -25.78
C ARG A 39 -89.42 -37.25 -26.11
N GLU A 40 -89.78 -36.61 -27.22
CA GLU A 40 -89.28 -35.29 -27.61
C GLU A 40 -89.71 -34.18 -26.63
N LEU A 41 -90.95 -34.19 -26.15
CA LEU A 41 -91.39 -33.30 -25.07
C LEU A 41 -90.60 -33.51 -23.77
N ARG A 42 -90.36 -34.77 -23.40
CA ARG A 42 -89.53 -35.11 -22.23
C ARG A 42 -88.08 -34.65 -22.40
N ASP A 43 -87.51 -34.78 -23.61
CA ASP A 43 -86.15 -34.34 -23.90
C ASP A 43 -86.05 -32.81 -23.89
N ILE A 44 -87.05 -32.10 -24.45
CA ILE A 44 -87.14 -30.64 -24.39
C ILE A 44 -87.26 -30.15 -22.95
N GLU A 45 -88.05 -30.83 -22.12
CA GLU A 45 -88.20 -30.48 -20.71
C GLU A 45 -86.95 -30.81 -19.89
N GLN A 46 -86.27 -31.93 -20.18
CA GLN A 46 -84.96 -32.23 -19.59
C GLN A 46 -83.89 -31.22 -19.98
N THR A 47 -83.87 -30.76 -21.24
CA THR A 47 -82.94 -29.72 -21.69
C THR A 47 -83.24 -28.40 -20.99
N ARG A 48 -84.51 -27.97 -20.89
CA ARG A 48 -84.87 -26.75 -20.15
C ARG A 48 -84.50 -26.82 -18.67
N VAL A 49 -84.77 -27.95 -18.01
CA VAL A 49 -84.38 -28.13 -16.60
C VAL A 49 -82.86 -28.08 -16.43
N ARG A 50 -82.10 -28.67 -17.35
CA ARG A 50 -80.63 -28.58 -17.34
C ARG A 50 -80.13 -27.16 -17.58
N ASP A 51 -80.68 -26.46 -18.56
CA ASP A 51 -80.31 -25.08 -18.87
C ASP A 51 -80.65 -24.14 -17.70
N GLU A 52 -81.82 -24.31 -17.07
CA GLU A 52 -82.19 -23.56 -15.85
C GLU A 52 -81.28 -23.89 -14.65
N GLU A 53 -80.89 -25.16 -14.46
CA GLU A 53 -79.96 -25.55 -13.41
C GLU A 53 -78.55 -25.00 -13.67
N GLU A 54 -78.07 -25.04 -14.91
CA GLU A 54 -76.77 -24.48 -15.30
C GLU A 54 -76.75 -22.96 -15.17
N GLU A 55 -77.81 -22.26 -15.60
CA GLU A 55 -77.95 -20.81 -15.41
C GLU A 55 -77.97 -20.44 -13.92
N ARG A 56 -78.70 -21.19 -13.09
CA ARG A 56 -78.73 -20.97 -11.63
C ARG A 56 -77.36 -21.24 -11.00
N LEU A 57 -76.65 -22.27 -11.42
CA LEU A 57 -75.29 -22.58 -10.95
C LEU A 57 -74.30 -21.50 -11.38
N GLN A 58 -74.38 -21.01 -12.61
CA GLN A 58 -73.54 -19.92 -13.12
C GLN A 58 -73.81 -18.60 -12.39
N GLN A 59 -75.08 -18.26 -12.17
CA GLN A 59 -75.46 -17.08 -11.38
C GLN A 59 -74.92 -17.17 -9.95
N GLN A 60 -75.13 -18.30 -9.26
CA GLN A 60 -74.59 -18.51 -7.91
C GLN A 60 -73.05 -18.48 -7.87
N ALA A 61 -72.37 -19.05 -8.88
CA ALA A 61 -70.92 -19.00 -8.96
C ALA A 61 -70.42 -17.56 -9.18
N SER A 62 -71.09 -16.78 -10.03
CA SER A 62 -70.75 -15.38 -10.29
C SER A 62 -71.00 -14.48 -9.07
N GLU A 63 -72.07 -14.71 -8.32
CA GLU A 63 -72.36 -13.98 -7.08
C GLU A 63 -71.36 -14.32 -5.99
N ARG A 64 -70.98 -15.60 -5.84
CA ARG A 64 -69.94 -16.02 -4.89
C ARG A 64 -68.59 -15.40 -5.24
N GLN A 65 -68.22 -15.37 -6.52
CA GLN A 65 -66.98 -14.71 -6.97
C GLN A 65 -66.99 -13.21 -6.68
N ARG A 66 -68.11 -12.52 -6.94
CA ARG A 66 -68.25 -11.09 -6.61
C ARG A 66 -68.11 -10.82 -5.12
N ILE A 67 -68.74 -11.63 -4.28
CA ILE A 67 -68.66 -11.49 -2.81
C ILE A 67 -67.24 -11.80 -2.31
N GLU A 68 -66.57 -12.81 -2.85
CA GLU A 68 -65.18 -13.11 -2.49
C GLU A 68 -64.21 -12.02 -2.94
N ASP A 69 -64.38 -11.46 -4.14
CA ASP A 69 -63.57 -10.35 -4.63
C ASP A 69 -63.77 -9.07 -3.82
N GLU A 70 -65.01 -8.76 -3.44
CA GLU A 70 -65.31 -7.61 -2.58
C GLU A 70 -64.71 -7.79 -1.18
N LYS A 71 -64.84 -8.98 -0.59
CA LYS A 71 -64.20 -9.31 0.70
C LYS A 71 -62.69 -9.18 0.64
N ARG A 72 -62.05 -9.69 -0.42
CA ARG A 72 -60.60 -9.55 -0.64
C ARG A 72 -60.17 -8.08 -0.70
N ARG A 73 -60.91 -7.24 -1.43
CA ARG A 73 -60.62 -5.80 -1.52
C ARG A 73 -60.73 -5.10 -0.17
N VAL A 74 -61.79 -5.38 0.60
CA VAL A 74 -61.98 -4.79 1.93
C VAL A 74 -60.91 -5.26 2.91
N GLU A 75 -60.54 -6.55 2.90
CA GLU A 75 -59.47 -7.08 3.74
C GLU A 75 -58.10 -6.47 3.39
N GLU A 76 -57.79 -6.33 2.10
CA GLU A 76 -56.56 -5.67 1.65
C GLU A 76 -56.49 -4.20 2.06
N GLU A 77 -57.59 -3.45 1.95
CA GLU A 77 -57.65 -2.05 2.38
C GLU A 77 -57.50 -1.93 3.91
N ARG A 78 -58.16 -2.80 4.68
CA ARG A 78 -58.02 -2.83 6.14
C ARG A 78 -56.58 -3.14 6.57
N LEU A 79 -55.94 -4.12 5.93
CA LEU A 79 -54.54 -4.45 6.18
C LEU A 79 -53.58 -3.31 5.80
N ARG A 80 -53.89 -2.54 4.75
CA ARG A 80 -53.09 -1.36 4.37
C ARG A 80 -53.20 -0.26 5.41
N VAL A 81 -54.41 0.06 5.86
CA VAL A 81 -54.65 1.09 6.88
C VAL A 81 -54.00 0.70 8.20
N GLU A 82 -54.15 -0.55 8.64
CA GLU A 82 -53.55 -1.02 9.89
C GLU A 82 -52.01 -0.96 9.84
N ARG A 83 -51.40 -1.34 8.71
CA ARG A 83 -49.95 -1.20 8.53
C ARG A 83 -49.49 0.25 8.54
N GLU A 84 -50.24 1.15 7.90
CA GLU A 84 -49.90 2.57 7.89
C GLU A 84 -50.02 3.17 9.29
N GLU A 85 -51.05 2.82 10.05
CA GLU A 85 -51.22 3.26 11.44
C GLU A 85 -50.09 2.72 12.35
N GLN A 86 -49.73 1.44 12.22
CA GLN A 86 -48.60 0.85 12.95
C GLN A 86 -47.30 1.59 12.65
N MET A 87 -47.01 1.87 11.37
CA MET A 87 -45.83 2.62 10.97
C MET A 87 -45.81 4.03 11.57
N ARG A 88 -46.96 4.72 11.61
CA ARG A 88 -47.05 6.06 12.19
C ARG A 88 -46.85 6.05 13.70
N VAL A 89 -47.36 5.04 14.40
CA VAL A 89 -47.15 4.87 15.85
C VAL A 89 -45.70 4.55 16.15
N GLU A 90 -45.09 3.64 15.40
CA GLU A 90 -43.67 3.30 15.55
C GLU A 90 -42.76 4.50 15.27
N GLU A 91 -43.03 5.29 14.23
CA GLU A 91 -42.28 6.50 13.96
C GLU A 91 -42.44 7.55 15.07
N ALA A 92 -43.65 7.73 15.58
CA ALA A 92 -43.90 8.65 16.69
C ALA A 92 -43.18 8.20 17.96
N GLU A 93 -43.16 6.90 18.25
CA GLU A 93 -42.45 6.34 19.39
C GLU A 93 -40.94 6.46 19.23
N ARG A 94 -40.40 6.18 18.04
CA ARG A 94 -38.97 6.37 17.74
C ARG A 94 -38.55 7.82 17.94
N ARG A 95 -39.33 8.78 17.44
CA ARG A 95 -39.06 10.22 17.63
C ARG A 95 -39.06 10.59 19.11
N ARG A 96 -40.01 10.09 19.89
CA ARG A 96 -40.05 10.34 21.36
C ARG A 96 -38.81 9.77 22.06
N ARG A 97 -38.43 8.53 21.76
CA ARG A 97 -37.22 7.91 22.32
C ARG A 97 -35.95 8.68 21.93
N GLU A 98 -35.86 9.14 20.68
CA GLU A 98 -34.74 9.96 20.21
C GLU A 98 -34.69 11.33 20.89
N GLU A 99 -35.84 11.98 21.08
CA GLU A 99 -35.94 13.26 21.80
C GLU A 99 -35.56 13.10 23.28
N GLU A 100 -36.03 12.04 23.95
CA GLU A 100 -35.67 11.73 25.33
C GLU A 100 -34.17 11.46 25.48
N LEU A 101 -33.59 10.67 24.55
CA LEU A 101 -32.15 10.42 24.54
C LEU A 101 -31.36 11.71 24.32
N ARG A 102 -31.79 12.58 23.40
CA ARG A 102 -31.13 13.88 23.17
C ARG A 102 -31.20 14.79 24.41
N LEU A 103 -32.33 14.81 25.11
CA LEU A 103 -32.48 15.58 26.34
C LEU A 103 -31.60 15.03 27.46
N GLN A 104 -31.51 13.70 27.60
CA GLN A 104 -30.62 13.06 28.58
C GLN A 104 -29.15 13.33 28.28
N GLU A 105 -28.73 13.23 27.01
CA GLU A 105 -27.37 13.57 26.60
C GLU A 105 -27.03 15.04 26.86
N ALA A 106 -27.95 15.96 26.55
CA ALA A 106 -27.76 17.38 26.83
C ALA A 106 -27.61 17.63 28.34
N ALA A 107 -28.47 17.03 29.16
CA ALA A 107 -28.40 17.16 30.61
C ALA A 107 -27.09 16.58 31.20
N GLN A 108 -26.65 15.42 30.71
CA GLN A 108 -25.37 14.82 31.14
C GLN A 108 -24.18 15.68 30.74
N ARG A 109 -24.18 16.24 29.53
CA ARG A 109 -23.11 17.15 29.08
C ARG A 109 -23.03 18.41 29.94
N GLU A 110 -24.16 18.97 30.34
CA GLU A 110 -24.19 20.13 31.23
C GLU A 110 -23.65 19.80 32.62
N GLN A 111 -24.03 18.65 33.19
CA GLN A 111 -23.51 18.20 34.48
C GLN A 111 -21.99 17.96 34.43
N LEU A 112 -21.49 17.30 33.39
CA LEU A 112 -20.06 17.07 33.19
C LEU A 112 -19.31 18.39 32.98
N ALA A 113 -19.86 19.31 32.18
CA ALA A 113 -19.26 20.63 31.98
C ALA A 113 -19.21 21.44 33.30
N ALA A 114 -20.25 21.36 34.13
CA ALA A 114 -20.26 22.00 35.44
C ALA A 114 -19.21 21.38 36.39
N GLN A 115 -19.09 20.06 36.42
CA GLN A 115 -18.05 19.36 37.20
C GLN A 115 -16.65 19.75 36.75
N HIS A 116 -16.39 19.73 35.43
CA HIS A 116 -15.10 20.13 34.89
C HIS A 116 -14.74 21.58 35.18
N ARG A 117 -15.71 22.51 35.16
CA ARG A 117 -15.46 23.90 35.56
C ARG A 117 -15.04 24.01 37.03
N LEU A 118 -15.68 23.25 37.93
CA LEU A 118 -15.31 23.23 39.34
C LEU A 118 -13.93 22.61 39.57
N GLU A 119 -13.61 21.53 38.85
CA GLU A 119 -12.29 20.89 38.90
C GLU A 119 -11.20 21.82 38.36
N GLN A 120 -11.45 22.53 37.26
CA GLN A 120 -10.52 23.52 36.72
C GLN A 120 -10.26 24.63 37.72
N GLN A 121 -11.30 25.17 38.36
CA GLN A 121 -11.14 26.20 39.39
C GLN A 121 -10.34 25.70 40.60
N ARG A 122 -10.56 24.45 41.04
CA ARG A 122 -9.76 23.83 42.11
C ARG A 122 -8.31 23.65 41.69
N LEU A 123 -8.07 23.14 40.48
CA LEU A 123 -6.72 22.92 39.97
C LEU A 123 -5.97 24.25 39.80
N GLU A 124 -6.63 25.29 39.32
CA GLU A 124 -6.05 26.63 39.20
C GLU A 124 -5.70 27.20 40.57
N ALA A 125 -6.59 27.09 41.55
CA ALA A 125 -6.33 27.53 42.92
C ALA A 125 -5.16 26.74 43.56
N GLU A 126 -5.12 25.42 43.37
CA GLU A 126 -4.01 24.58 43.83
C GLU A 126 -2.69 24.93 43.13
N MET A 127 -2.71 25.20 41.82
CA MET A 127 -1.53 25.63 41.08
C MET A 127 -1.04 27.00 41.53
N GLN A 128 -1.94 27.94 41.84
CA GLN A 128 -1.56 29.25 42.37
C GLN A 128 -0.92 29.11 43.75
N LEU A 129 -1.53 28.33 44.65
CA LEU A 129 -0.95 28.03 45.97
C LEU A 129 0.42 27.36 45.85
N ARG A 130 0.56 26.36 44.97
CA ARG A 130 1.86 25.71 44.72
C ARG A 130 2.86 26.68 44.11
N ARG A 131 2.46 27.55 43.19
CA ARG A 131 3.35 28.56 42.61
C ARG A 131 3.82 29.54 43.68
N ASP A 132 2.96 29.98 44.57
CA ASP A 132 3.32 30.87 45.68
C ASP A 132 4.24 30.17 46.68
N GLU A 133 3.98 28.91 47.00
CA GLU A 133 4.87 28.10 47.84
C GLU A 133 6.23 27.88 47.18
N ILE A 134 6.24 27.55 45.89
CA ILE A 134 7.46 27.33 45.11
C ILE A 134 8.23 28.66 44.96
N ALA A 135 7.55 29.78 44.73
CA ALA A 135 8.17 31.10 44.65
C ALA A 135 8.79 31.50 45.99
N LYS A 136 8.13 31.20 47.11
CA LYS A 136 8.67 31.44 48.47
C LYS A 136 9.83 30.51 48.82
N LYS A 137 9.81 29.26 48.32
CA LYS A 137 10.81 28.21 48.63
C LYS A 137 11.96 28.11 47.62
N ARG A 138 11.92 28.81 46.48
CA ARG A 138 13.02 28.81 45.49
C ARG A 138 14.07 29.83 45.93
N PRO A 139 15.21 29.41 46.51
CA PRO A 139 16.30 30.33 46.76
C PRO A 139 16.77 30.86 45.41
N THR A 140 16.81 32.18 45.25
CA THR A 140 17.28 32.88 44.04
C THR A 140 18.67 32.40 43.59
N TRP A 141 19.47 31.87 44.51
CA TRP A 141 20.75 31.22 44.22
C TRP A 141 20.64 30.01 43.26
N LEU A 142 19.57 29.22 43.33
CA LEU A 142 19.37 28.04 42.48
C LEU A 142 19.15 28.43 41.01
N ILE A 143 18.50 29.57 40.76
CA ILE A 143 18.36 30.15 39.41
C ILE A 143 19.73 30.59 38.89
N GLY A 144 20.56 31.17 39.75
CA GLY A 144 21.95 31.52 39.41
C GLY A 144 22.78 30.29 39.03
N VAL A 145 22.67 29.19 39.80
CA VAL A 145 23.38 27.93 39.51
C VAL A 145 22.89 27.29 38.20
N ALA A 146 21.58 27.24 37.97
CA ALA A 146 21.03 26.71 36.73
C ALA A 146 21.44 27.55 35.51
N GLY A 147 21.42 28.88 35.63
CA GLY A 147 21.91 29.80 34.60
C GLY A 147 23.40 29.61 34.32
N ALA A 148 24.23 29.48 35.37
CA ALA A 148 25.66 29.25 35.23
C ALA A 148 25.97 27.91 34.54
N LEU A 149 25.24 26.84 34.88
CA LEU A 149 25.37 25.54 34.22
C LEU A 149 25.00 25.60 32.74
N LEU A 150 23.95 26.33 32.38
CA LEU A 150 23.54 26.48 31.00
C LEU A 150 24.61 27.24 30.19
N VAL A 151 25.14 28.33 30.73
CA VAL A 151 26.24 29.08 30.09
C VAL A 151 27.48 28.21 29.96
N ALA A 152 27.88 27.49 31.01
CA ALA A 152 29.02 26.58 30.97
C ALA A 152 28.83 25.47 29.92
N GLY A 153 27.63 24.91 29.80
CA GLY A 153 27.28 23.93 28.76
C GLY A 153 27.42 24.49 27.35
N CYS A 154 26.91 25.70 27.10
CA CYS A 154 27.04 26.38 25.81
C CYS A 154 28.50 26.67 25.46
N VAL A 155 29.30 27.13 26.43
CA VAL A 155 30.74 27.39 26.22
C VAL A 155 31.46 26.07 25.90
N ALA A 156 31.22 25.01 26.68
CA ALA A 156 31.83 23.70 26.42
C ALA A 156 31.45 23.13 25.05
N ALA A 157 30.19 23.29 24.63
CA ALA A 157 29.74 22.87 23.30
C ALA A 157 30.43 23.68 22.18
N PHE A 158 30.56 25.00 22.34
CA PHE A 158 31.24 25.86 21.37
C PHE A 158 32.73 25.50 21.21
N PHE A 159 33.45 25.34 22.32
CA PHE A 159 34.86 24.92 22.30
C PHE A 159 35.02 23.48 21.78
N GLY A 160 34.10 22.58 22.14
CA GLY A 160 34.07 21.21 21.63
C GLY A 160 33.88 21.14 20.12
N TYR A 161 32.97 21.96 19.57
CA TYR A 161 32.73 22.03 18.13
C TYR A 161 33.95 22.54 17.37
N ARG A 162 34.58 23.62 17.86
CA ARG A 162 35.79 24.18 17.25
C ARG A 162 36.95 23.19 17.26
N SER A 163 37.17 22.51 18.38
CA SER A 163 38.23 21.48 18.48
C SER A 163 37.93 20.25 17.61
N TYR A 164 36.66 19.91 17.42
CA TYR A 164 36.27 18.80 16.54
C TYR A 164 36.58 19.09 15.08
N GLU A 165 36.35 20.32 14.61
CA GLU A 165 36.63 20.75 13.24
C GLU A 165 38.14 20.73 12.94
N GLU A 166 38.97 21.26 13.84
CA GLU A 166 40.43 21.21 13.75
C GLU A 166 40.95 19.75 13.75
N ASN A 167 40.36 18.88 14.57
CA ASN A 167 40.70 17.45 14.59
C ASN A 167 40.25 16.69 13.32
N GLN A 168 39.20 17.15 12.64
CA GLN A 168 38.76 16.56 11.37
C GLN A 168 39.71 16.95 10.23
N GLN A 169 40.10 18.22 10.16
CA GLN A 169 41.06 18.70 9.15
C GLN A 169 42.40 17.98 9.28
N THR A 170 42.95 17.90 10.49
CA THR A 170 44.22 17.20 10.73
C THR A 170 44.13 15.69 10.39
N LYS A 171 43.01 15.03 10.70
CA LYS A 171 42.80 13.62 10.31
C LYS A 171 42.67 13.46 8.79
N ALA A 172 42.00 14.37 8.11
CA ALA A 172 41.89 14.36 6.66
C ALA A 172 43.27 14.54 6.00
N GLU A 173 44.04 15.52 6.45
CA GLU A 173 45.42 15.76 5.97
C GLU A 173 46.33 14.56 6.22
N LEU A 174 46.25 13.93 7.39
CA LEU A 174 47.02 12.71 7.69
C LEU A 174 46.63 11.54 6.79
N LEU A 175 45.34 11.39 6.47
CA LEU A 175 44.85 10.33 5.61
C LEU A 175 45.25 10.55 4.14
N GLU A 176 45.22 11.79 3.67
CA GLU A 176 45.73 12.15 2.34
C GLU A 176 47.25 11.97 2.24
N ALA A 177 48.00 12.36 3.27
CA ALA A 177 49.44 12.13 3.33
C ALA A 177 49.80 10.63 3.34
N GLN A 178 49.01 9.80 4.03
CA GLN A 178 49.18 8.34 4.00
C GLN A 178 48.93 7.75 2.61
N LYS A 179 47.83 8.15 1.94
CA LYS A 179 47.54 7.71 0.57
C LYS A 179 48.63 8.11 -0.41
N ALA A 180 49.08 9.37 -0.38
CA ALA A 180 50.15 9.84 -1.24
C ALA A 180 51.47 9.07 -1.00
N ALA A 181 51.76 8.70 0.26
CA ALA A 181 52.92 7.88 0.59
C ALA A 181 52.78 6.43 0.12
N GLU A 182 51.57 5.86 0.14
CA GLU A 182 51.30 4.52 -0.38
C GLU A 182 51.39 4.47 -1.91
N ASP A 183 50.80 5.44 -2.61
CA ASP A 183 50.85 5.55 -4.08
C ASP A 183 52.30 5.66 -4.57
N ALA A 184 53.10 6.51 -3.92
CA ALA A 184 54.51 6.66 -4.26
C ALA A 184 55.33 5.38 -3.98
N ARG A 185 54.95 4.57 -2.96
CA ARG A 185 55.58 3.26 -2.73
C ARG A 185 55.18 2.25 -3.82
N GLN A 186 53.92 2.25 -4.25
CA GLN A 186 53.46 1.37 -5.31
C GLN A 186 54.15 1.71 -6.64
N GLU A 187 54.30 2.99 -6.97
CA GLU A 187 55.03 3.44 -8.15
C GLU A 187 56.50 2.99 -8.12
N LEU A 188 57.16 3.11 -6.96
CA LEU A 188 58.52 2.61 -6.79
C LEU A 188 58.62 1.11 -7.00
N LEU A 189 57.67 0.33 -6.48
CA LEU A 189 57.63 -1.12 -6.65
C LEU A 189 57.39 -1.52 -8.12
N ALA A 190 56.50 -0.82 -8.81
CA ALA A 190 56.25 -1.03 -10.23
C ALA A 190 57.49 -0.74 -11.07
N LEU A 191 58.16 0.40 -10.83
CA LEU A 191 59.40 0.77 -11.52
C LEU A 191 60.53 -0.22 -11.22
N THR A 192 60.62 -0.77 -10.01
CA THR A 192 61.60 -1.83 -9.73
C THR A 192 61.35 -3.09 -10.52
N ALA A 193 60.10 -3.56 -10.58
CA ALA A 193 59.75 -4.76 -11.32
C ALA A 193 59.98 -4.58 -12.84
N GLU A 194 59.71 -3.39 -13.38
CA GLU A 194 60.03 -3.07 -14.78
C GLU A 194 61.54 -3.11 -15.06
N ILE A 195 62.36 -2.54 -14.16
CA ILE A 195 63.82 -2.55 -14.31
C ILE A 195 64.35 -3.99 -14.27
N GLU A 196 63.86 -4.83 -13.36
CA GLU A 196 64.26 -6.24 -13.27
C GLU A 196 63.89 -7.01 -14.55
N ARG A 197 62.71 -6.77 -15.12
CA ARG A 197 62.31 -7.36 -16.42
C ARG A 197 63.21 -6.91 -17.56
N MET A 198 63.59 -5.62 -17.60
CA MET A 198 64.52 -5.12 -18.61
C MET A 198 65.92 -5.71 -18.43
N GLU A 199 66.41 -5.87 -17.20
CA GLU A 199 67.70 -6.53 -16.94
C GLU A 199 67.69 -7.98 -17.44
N GLN A 200 66.60 -8.73 -17.21
CA GLN A 200 66.44 -10.07 -17.78
C GLN A 200 66.47 -10.06 -19.31
N SER A 201 65.81 -9.09 -19.96
CA SER A 201 65.84 -8.97 -21.43
C SER A 201 67.23 -8.61 -21.97
N ILE A 202 68.00 -7.82 -21.23
CA ILE A 202 69.40 -7.49 -21.58
C ILE A 202 70.25 -8.76 -21.46
N ASP A 203 70.12 -9.52 -20.38
CA ASP A 203 70.85 -10.78 -20.17
C ASP A 203 70.52 -11.81 -21.27
N GLU A 204 69.25 -11.88 -21.70
CA GLU A 204 68.83 -12.73 -22.82
C GLU A 204 69.40 -12.25 -24.15
N ALA A 205 69.39 -10.94 -24.42
CA ALA A 205 69.98 -10.36 -25.62
C ALA A 205 71.50 -10.57 -25.67
N GLU A 206 72.20 -10.49 -24.53
CA GLU A 206 73.63 -10.80 -24.42
C GLU A 206 73.92 -12.27 -24.75
N LYS A 207 73.09 -13.20 -24.27
CA LYS A 207 73.19 -14.63 -24.62
C LYS A 207 72.92 -14.87 -26.11
N ARG A 208 71.96 -14.14 -26.72
CA ARG A 208 71.70 -14.20 -28.16
C ARG A 208 72.88 -13.65 -28.97
N LEU A 209 73.50 -12.56 -28.52
CA LEU A 209 74.69 -11.99 -29.16
C LEU A 209 75.87 -12.98 -29.14
N ALA A 210 76.06 -13.67 -28.00
CA ALA A 210 77.10 -14.68 -27.87
C ALA A 210 76.87 -15.93 -28.74
N SER A 211 75.61 -16.26 -29.05
CA SER A 211 75.24 -17.44 -29.86
C SER A 211 75.03 -17.15 -31.35
N ALA A 212 74.96 -15.88 -31.77
CA ALA A 212 74.77 -15.50 -33.17
C ALA A 212 75.97 -15.89 -34.06
N ALA A 213 75.69 -16.60 -35.16
CA ALA A 213 76.69 -17.16 -36.05
C ALA A 213 77.06 -16.21 -37.21
N THR A 214 76.11 -15.41 -37.68
CA THR A 214 76.30 -14.52 -38.83
C THR A 214 76.62 -13.08 -38.40
N ALA A 215 77.32 -12.33 -39.26
CA ALA A 215 77.67 -10.93 -38.98
C ALA A 215 76.44 -10.02 -38.92
N GLU A 216 75.43 -10.28 -39.77
CA GLU A 216 74.20 -9.50 -39.83
C GLU A 216 73.34 -9.67 -38.55
N GLU A 217 73.19 -10.90 -38.05
CA GLU A 217 72.48 -11.17 -36.78
C GLU A 217 73.16 -10.50 -35.59
N ARG A 218 74.51 -10.49 -35.55
CA ARG A 218 75.27 -9.80 -34.49
C ARG A 218 75.02 -8.31 -34.48
N GLU A 219 74.98 -7.66 -35.64
CA GLU A 219 74.70 -6.22 -35.74
C GLU A 219 73.27 -5.89 -35.30
N ALA A 220 72.29 -6.71 -35.70
CA ALA A 220 70.90 -6.52 -35.30
C ALA A 220 70.71 -6.65 -33.78
N VAL A 221 71.27 -7.71 -33.17
CA VAL A 221 71.19 -7.91 -31.71
C VAL A 221 71.98 -6.85 -30.94
N GLN A 222 73.09 -6.35 -31.49
CA GLN A 222 73.85 -5.27 -30.87
C GLN A 222 73.06 -3.96 -30.78
N LYS A 223 72.29 -3.62 -31.82
CA LYS A 223 71.39 -2.44 -31.82
C LYS A 223 70.26 -2.59 -30.79
N GLU A 224 69.62 -3.76 -30.77
CA GLU A 224 68.56 -4.06 -29.78
C GLU A 224 69.09 -3.93 -28.34
N LEU A 225 70.31 -4.41 -28.09
CA LEU A 225 70.95 -4.35 -26.79
C LEU A 225 71.35 -2.92 -26.39
N THR A 226 71.78 -2.06 -27.32
CA THR A 226 72.00 -0.64 -27.02
C THR A 226 70.69 0.06 -26.66
N ASP A 227 69.61 -0.21 -27.38
CA ASP A 227 68.31 0.41 -27.14
C ASP A 227 67.71 -0.04 -25.79
N LEU A 228 67.81 -1.34 -25.47
CA LEU A 228 67.38 -1.88 -24.17
C LEU A 228 68.19 -1.29 -23.01
N ARG A 229 69.51 -1.13 -23.17
CA ARG A 229 70.36 -0.49 -22.15
C ARG A 229 70.01 0.98 -21.96
N GLU A 230 69.71 1.70 -23.04
CA GLU A 230 69.29 3.10 -22.94
C GLU A 230 67.96 3.21 -22.20
N GLN A 231 66.95 2.41 -22.57
CA GLN A 231 65.65 2.38 -21.89
C GLN A 231 65.78 2.01 -20.40
N ALA A 232 66.60 1.01 -20.08
CA ALA A 232 66.88 0.62 -18.70
C ALA A 232 67.56 1.76 -17.92
N SER A 233 68.48 2.50 -18.54
CA SER A 233 69.15 3.64 -17.90
C SER A 233 68.19 4.81 -17.62
N GLN A 234 67.28 5.10 -18.55
CA GLN A 234 66.26 6.13 -18.39
C GLN A 234 65.29 5.76 -17.26
N LYS A 235 64.84 4.51 -17.20
CA LYS A 235 63.96 4.00 -16.15
C LYS A 235 64.65 3.94 -14.78
N LYS A 236 65.94 3.58 -14.72
CA LYS A 236 66.76 3.67 -13.49
C LYS A 236 66.91 5.11 -13.00
N ALA A 237 67.10 6.07 -13.91
CA ALA A 237 67.13 7.49 -13.56
C ALA A 237 65.76 7.99 -13.05
N ALA A 238 64.65 7.56 -13.67
CA ALA A 238 63.30 7.85 -13.21
C ALA A 238 63.06 7.29 -11.80
N ARG A 239 63.39 6.02 -11.56
CA ARG A 239 63.32 5.39 -10.22
C ARG A 239 64.11 6.18 -9.18
N LYS A 240 65.31 6.67 -9.50
CA LYS A 240 66.12 7.46 -8.56
C LYS A 240 65.44 8.78 -8.19
N ARG A 241 64.71 9.40 -9.11
CA ARG A 241 63.94 10.63 -8.85
C ARG A 241 62.76 10.36 -7.91
N VAL A 242 61.96 9.33 -8.20
CA VAL A 242 60.83 8.93 -7.35
C VAL A 242 61.31 8.45 -5.98
N ARG A 243 62.46 7.75 -5.92
CA ARG A 243 63.01 7.31 -4.63
C ARG A 243 63.41 8.49 -3.77
N LYS A 244 64.03 9.50 -4.37
CA LYS A 244 64.40 10.73 -3.68
C LYS A 244 63.17 11.46 -3.14
N THR A 245 62.07 11.55 -3.90
CA THR A 245 60.84 12.20 -3.40
C THR A 245 60.24 11.43 -2.23
N VAL A 246 60.24 10.10 -2.26
CA VAL A 246 59.76 9.26 -1.14
C VAL A 246 60.65 9.39 0.10
N ASP A 247 61.97 9.40 -0.08
CA ASP A 247 62.92 9.57 1.02
C ASP A 247 62.81 10.99 1.63
N ASP A 248 62.63 12.02 0.79
CA ASP A 248 62.40 13.41 1.22
C ASP A 248 61.08 13.53 2.01
N SER A 249 59.99 12.90 1.55
CA SER A 249 58.70 12.85 2.27
C SER A 249 58.79 12.08 3.60
N LYS A 250 59.63 11.05 3.70
CA LYS A 250 59.81 10.26 4.92
C LYS A 250 60.71 10.95 5.95
N SER A 251 61.62 11.82 5.51
CA SER A 251 62.56 12.52 6.40
C SER A 251 61.90 13.59 7.29
N GLY A 252 60.60 13.83 7.13
CA GLY A 252 59.85 14.85 7.86
C GLY A 252 60.29 16.27 7.48
N PRO A 253 59.59 17.32 7.94
CA PRO A 253 60.12 18.68 7.80
C PRO A 253 61.50 18.69 8.46
N ARG A 254 62.52 19.13 7.70
CA ARG A 254 63.90 19.28 8.17
C ARG A 254 63.85 19.79 9.60
N LYS A 255 64.47 19.08 10.55
CA LYS A 255 64.62 19.52 11.94
C LYS A 255 64.92 21.02 11.91
N ILE A 256 63.93 21.84 12.26
CA ILE A 256 64.12 23.27 12.36
C ILE A 256 65.09 23.39 13.52
N ASN A 257 66.34 23.76 13.22
CA ASN A 257 67.33 24.07 14.24
C ASN A 257 66.86 25.36 14.91
N ILE A 258 65.97 25.23 15.89
CA ILE A 258 65.58 26.32 16.76
C ILE A 258 66.86 26.70 17.52
N SER A 259 67.34 27.93 17.30
CA SER A 259 68.50 28.44 18.02
C SER A 259 68.25 28.38 19.53
N GLU A 260 69.30 28.14 20.32
CA GLU A 260 69.17 28.02 21.78
C GLU A 260 68.57 29.30 22.41
N ALA A 261 68.71 30.45 21.73
CA ALA A 261 68.08 31.71 22.07
C ALA A 261 66.54 31.62 22.01
N CYS A 262 65.96 31.11 20.92
CA CYS A 262 64.50 30.92 20.82
C CYS A 262 63.98 29.85 21.78
N ARG A 263 64.82 28.89 22.19
CA ARG A 263 64.45 27.88 23.18
C ARG A 263 64.35 28.44 24.60
N LYS A 264 65.10 29.51 24.90
CA LYS A 264 65.17 30.14 26.22
C LYS A 264 64.25 31.34 26.37
N ASN A 265 63.90 32.04 25.29
CA ASN A 265 62.93 33.13 25.32
C ASN A 265 62.02 33.12 24.08
N PRO A 266 60.75 32.69 24.19
CA PRO A 266 59.83 32.61 23.06
C PRO A 266 59.29 33.98 22.59
N LEU A 267 59.70 35.08 23.22
CA LEU A 267 59.27 36.45 22.89
C LEU A 267 60.30 37.27 22.11
N ASP A 268 61.55 36.81 21.99
CA ASP A 268 62.64 37.47 21.23
C ASP A 268 62.91 36.79 19.88
N CYS A 269 62.00 35.92 19.46
CA CYS A 269 61.88 35.35 18.13
C CYS A 269 60.45 35.64 17.63
#